data_AF-A0A954HM04-F1
#
_entry.id   AF-A0A954HM04-F1
#
_cell.length_a   1.000
_cell.length_b   1.000
_cell.length_c   1.000
_cell.angle_alpha   90.00
_cell.angle_beta   90.00
_cell.angle_gamma   90.00
#
_symmetry.space_group_name_H-M   'P 1'
#
loop_
_entity.id
_entity.type
_entity.pdbx_description
1 polymer ?
#
loop_
_entity_poly.entity_id
_entity_poly.type
_entity_poly.pdbx_seq_one_letter_code
_entity_poly.pdbx_strand_id
1 'polypeptide(L)'
;AVSPLTAGGLDPCLRQSQAAAVVADAWLHSGDAEVLKAYDGGWMRKKFWIRNGLRRMLAMIRSRWLMECGFYLFNTWPGRWFAHRVFFSPGSFPDLPLERSASLQAAISSQ
;
A
#
# COMPACT_ATOMS: atom_id res chain seq x y z
N ALA A 1 -6.23 -4.94 2.29
CA ALA A 1 -5.79 -3.95 3.30
C ALA A 1 -6.56 -2.64 3.12
N VAL A 2 -7.20 -2.09 4.17
CA VAL A 2 -8.00 -0.84 4.07
C VAL A 2 -7.12 0.36 4.40
N SER A 3 -7.17 1.42 3.60
CA SER A 3 -6.54 2.70 3.96
C SER A 3 -7.07 3.20 5.31
N PRO A 4 -6.21 3.29 6.35
CA PRO A 4 -6.63 3.70 7.68
C PRO A 4 -6.96 5.19 7.76
N LEU A 5 -6.98 5.92 6.65
CA LEU A 5 -7.17 7.38 6.65
C LEU A 5 -8.26 7.85 5.69
N THR A 6 -8.72 7.02 4.74
CA THR A 6 -9.68 7.44 3.71
C THR A 6 -10.79 6.44 3.42
N ALA A 7 -10.95 5.37 4.22
CA ALA A 7 -11.88 4.26 3.94
C ALA A 7 -11.71 3.61 2.53
N GLY A 8 -10.67 3.98 1.77
CA GLY A 8 -10.33 3.42 0.47
C GLY A 8 -9.55 2.11 0.66
N GLY A 9 -10.28 0.99 0.74
CA GLY A 9 -9.71 -0.35 0.82
C GLY A 9 -9.95 -1.21 -0.43
N LEU A 10 -10.81 -0.76 -1.34
CA LEU A 10 -11.24 -1.55 -2.49
C LEU A 10 -10.13 -1.74 -3.53
N ASP A 11 -9.53 -0.65 -4.01
CA ASP A 11 -8.42 -0.72 -4.98
C ASP A 11 -7.23 -1.59 -4.48
N PRO A 12 -6.73 -1.44 -3.24
CA PRO A 12 -5.68 -2.31 -2.74
C PRO A 12 -6.16 -3.77 -2.53
N CYS A 13 -7.46 -4.00 -2.26
CA CYS A 13 -8.02 -5.35 -2.21
C CYS A 13 -8.01 -6.01 -3.60
N LEU A 14 -8.43 -5.29 -4.63
CA LEU A 14 -8.44 -5.78 -6.02
C LEU A 14 -7.03 -6.10 -6.50
N ARG A 15 -6.07 -5.21 -6.26
CA ARG A 15 -4.66 -5.42 -6.63
C ARG A 15 -4.02 -6.57 -5.87
N GLN A 16 -4.34 -6.72 -4.58
CA GLN A 16 -3.88 -7.85 -3.78
C GLN A 16 -4.48 -9.18 -4.27
N SER A 17 -5.74 -9.17 -4.70
CA SER A 17 -6.41 -10.34 -5.26
C SER A 17 -5.80 -10.73 -6.61
N GLN A 18 -5.47 -9.76 -7.46
CA GLN A 18 -4.77 -10.01 -8.72
C GLN A 18 -3.35 -10.56 -8.49
N ALA A 19 -2.61 -10.03 -7.52
CA ALA A 19 -1.31 -10.59 -7.11
C ALA A 19 -1.43 -12.04 -6.62
N ALA A 20 -2.47 -12.33 -5.82
CA ALA A 20 -2.71 -13.68 -5.32
C ALA A 20 -3.01 -14.65 -6.46
N ALA A 21 -3.84 -14.25 -7.42
CA ALA A 21 -4.18 -15.08 -8.58
C ALA A 21 -2.94 -15.44 -9.41
N VAL A 22 -2.06 -14.48 -9.70
CA VAL A 22 -0.82 -14.71 -10.47
C VAL A 22 0.14 -15.64 -9.73
N VAL A 23 0.33 -15.44 -8.42
CA VAL A 23 1.23 -16.30 -7.62
C VAL A 23 0.64 -17.71 -7.47
N ALA A 24 -0.67 -17.84 -7.29
CA ALA A 24 -1.34 -19.14 -7.19
C ALA A 24 -1.24 -19.93 -8.49
N ASP A 25 -1.44 -19.28 -9.63
CA ASP A 25 -1.28 -19.89 -10.95
C ASP A 25 0.15 -20.39 -11.20
N ALA A 26 1.14 -19.56 -10.89
CA ALA A 26 2.55 -19.92 -10.99
C ALA A 26 2.95 -21.08 -10.05
N TRP A 27 2.40 -21.10 -8.83
CA TRP A 27 2.65 -22.18 -7.88
C TRP A 27 2.01 -23.50 -8.34
N LEU A 28 0.78 -23.46 -8.87
CA LEU A 28 0.09 -24.67 -9.34
C LEU A 28 0.79 -25.32 -10.54
N HIS A 29 1.39 -24.52 -11.43
CA HIS A 29 2.15 -25.04 -12.57
C HIS A 29 3.57 -25.50 -12.21
N SER A 30 4.29 -24.76 -11.37
CA SER A 30 5.69 -25.07 -11.06
C SER A 30 5.88 -26.01 -9.85
N GLY A 31 4.94 -26.03 -8.90
CA GLY A 31 5.10 -26.67 -7.60
C GLY A 31 6.11 -25.99 -6.66
N ASP A 32 6.72 -24.86 -7.08
CA ASP A 32 7.83 -24.23 -6.37
C ASP A 32 7.34 -23.30 -5.24
N ALA A 33 7.67 -23.67 -4.00
CA ALA A 33 7.33 -22.90 -2.81
C ALA A 33 8.05 -21.53 -2.72
N GLU A 34 9.14 -21.32 -3.44
CA GLU A 34 9.83 -20.01 -3.48
C GLU A 34 8.97 -18.94 -4.15
N VAL A 35 8.07 -19.32 -5.07
CA VAL A 35 7.15 -18.40 -5.75
C VAL A 35 6.16 -17.77 -4.76
N LEU A 36 5.78 -18.49 -3.70
CA LEU A 36 4.93 -17.96 -2.62
C LEU A 36 5.62 -16.84 -1.83
N LYS A 37 6.96 -16.80 -1.77
CA LYS A 37 7.68 -15.68 -1.11
C LYS A 37 7.48 -14.36 -1.86
N ALA A 38 7.16 -14.39 -3.16
CA ALA A 38 6.81 -13.19 -3.91
C ALA A 38 5.47 -12.57 -3.43
N TYR A 39 4.62 -13.35 -2.76
CA TYR A 39 3.41 -12.88 -2.10
C TYR A 39 3.65 -12.40 -0.65
N ASP A 40 4.89 -12.19 -0.21
CA ASP A 40 5.12 -11.53 1.08
C ASP A 40 4.64 -10.08 0.99
N GLY A 41 3.47 -9.81 1.58
CA GLY A 41 2.83 -8.49 1.67
C GLY A 41 3.67 -7.40 2.36
N GLY A 42 4.96 -7.63 2.62
CA GLY A 42 5.96 -6.65 3.02
C GLY A 42 6.04 -5.43 2.08
N TRP A 43 5.87 -5.62 0.77
CA TRP A 43 5.81 -4.51 -0.20
C TRP A 43 4.61 -3.58 0.06
N MET A 44 3.49 -4.14 0.52
CA MET A 44 2.29 -3.40 0.86
C MET A 44 2.40 -2.75 2.25
N ARG A 45 3.02 -3.43 3.22
CA ARG A 45 3.24 -2.95 4.59
C ARG A 45 4.06 -1.66 4.65
N LYS A 46 5.09 -1.50 3.82
CA LYS A 46 5.96 -0.29 3.80
C LYS A 46 5.18 1.01 3.53
N LYS A 47 4.09 0.97 2.75
CA LYS A 47 3.29 2.16 2.42
C LYS A 47 2.21 2.48 3.44
N PHE A 48 1.68 1.49 4.15
CA PHE A 48 0.74 1.75 5.25
C PHE A 48 1.43 2.30 6.50
N TRP A 49 2.75 2.18 6.63
CA TRP A 49 3.47 2.64 7.83
C TRP A 49 3.33 4.15 8.07
N ILE A 50 3.37 4.97 7.02
CA ILE A 50 3.15 6.43 7.12
C ILE A 50 1.73 6.73 7.63
N ARG A 51 0.72 6.07 7.05
CA ARG A 51 -0.70 6.28 7.40
C ARG A 51 -1.01 5.78 8.81
N ASN A 52 -0.41 4.66 9.20
CA ASN A 52 -0.55 4.08 10.53
C ASN A 52 0.21 4.90 11.58
N GLY A 53 1.37 5.45 11.22
CA GLY A 53 2.14 6.39 12.02
C GLY A 53 1.35 7.67 12.28
N LEU A 54 0.74 8.25 11.23
CA LEU A 54 -0.12 9.43 11.38
C LEU A 54 -1.35 9.15 12.24
N ARG A 55 -2.02 8.01 12.06
CA ARG A 55 -3.13 7.58 12.94
C ARG A 55 -2.70 7.48 14.40
N ARG A 56 -1.54 6.87 14.68
CA ARG A 56 -1.00 6.78 16.05
C ARG A 56 -0.65 8.15 16.60
N MET A 57 -0.04 9.01 15.80
CA MET A 57 0.27 10.39 16.19
C MET A 57 -1.00 11.15 16.58
N LEU A 58 -2.04 11.13 15.72
CA LEU A 58 -3.35 11.72 16.00
C LEU A 58 -4.00 11.13 17.25
N ALA A 59 -3.91 9.81 17.46
CA ALA A 59 -4.44 9.15 18.64
C ALA A 59 -3.67 9.49 19.94
N MET A 60 -2.39 9.86 19.84
CA MET A 60 -1.57 10.28 20.98
C MET A 60 -1.79 11.75 21.36
N ILE A 61 -2.32 12.58 20.46
CA ILE A 61 -2.63 13.98 20.75
C ILE A 61 -3.89 14.04 21.61
N ARG A 62 -3.72 14.19 22.92
CA ARG A 62 -4.81 14.42 23.90
C ARG A 62 -5.00 15.89 24.27
N SER A 63 -4.11 16.76 23.78
CA SER A 63 -4.09 18.20 24.09
C SER A 63 -4.87 19.00 23.05
N ARG A 64 -5.80 19.84 23.53
CA ARG A 64 -6.63 20.73 22.69
C ARG A 64 -5.79 21.77 21.95
N TRP A 65 -4.74 22.28 22.61
CA TRP A 65 -3.84 23.28 22.04
C TRP A 65 -2.97 22.71 20.90
N LEU A 66 -2.48 21.46 21.05
CA LEU A 66 -1.76 20.79 19.97
C LEU A 66 -2.65 20.56 18.74
N MET A 67 -3.94 20.27 18.94
CA MET A 67 -4.90 20.13 17.85
C MET A 67 -5.09 21.45 17.11
N GLU A 68 -5.29 22.57 17.83
CA GLU A 68 -5.49 23.89 17.23
C GLU A 68 -4.25 24.37 16.46
N CYS A 69 -3.05 24.27 17.06
CA CYS A 69 -1.81 24.60 16.37
C CYS A 69 -1.56 23.71 15.16
N GLY A 70 -1.83 22.40 15.30
CA GLY A 70 -1.73 21.45 14.21
C GLY A 70 -2.68 21.79 13.06
N PHE A 71 -3.93 22.14 13.37
CA PHE A 71 -4.91 22.53 12.36
C PHE A 71 -4.52 23.82 11.65
N TYR A 72 -4.02 24.81 12.39
CA TYR A 72 -3.52 26.06 11.82
C TYR A 72 -2.33 25.80 10.87
N LEU A 73 -1.41 24.93 11.27
CA LEU A 73 -0.27 24.52 10.47
C LEU A 73 -0.70 23.73 9.22
N PHE A 74 -1.68 22.83 9.34
CA PHE A 74 -2.23 22.08 8.21
C PHE A 74 -3.00 22.96 7.22
N ASN A 75 -3.58 24.07 7.67
CA ASN A 75 -4.29 25.00 6.79
C ASN A 75 -3.35 25.93 6.01
N THR A 76 -2.05 25.92 6.32
CA THR A 76 -1.04 26.62 5.50
C THR A 76 -0.81 25.90 4.16
N TRP A 77 -0.33 26.64 3.17
CA TRP A 77 0.02 26.10 1.83
C TRP A 77 0.91 24.84 1.86
N PRO A 78 2.02 24.78 2.64
CA PRO A 78 2.82 23.56 2.73
C PRO A 78 2.08 22.42 3.45
N GLY A 79 1.22 22.72 4.42
CA GLY A 79 0.40 21.73 5.12
C GLY A 79 -0.60 21.03 4.20
N ARG A 80 -1.25 21.80 3.32
CA ARG A 80 -2.17 21.26 2.29
C ARG A 80 -1.43 20.42 1.25
N TRP A 81 -0.23 20.84 0.84
CA TRP A 81 0.60 20.05 -0.07
C TRP A 81 1.03 18.72 0.57
N PHE A 82 1.46 18.75 1.83
CA PHE A 82 1.83 17.56 2.58
C PHE A 82 0.64 16.61 2.77
N ALA A 83 -0.53 17.14 3.13
CA ALA A 83 -1.76 16.37 3.19
C ALA A 83 -2.08 15.75 1.83
N HIS A 84 -2.02 16.51 0.74
CA HIS A 84 -2.24 15.99 -0.60
C HIS A 84 -1.26 14.86 -0.94
N ARG A 85 0.00 15.00 -0.54
CA ARG A 85 1.02 13.96 -0.76
C ARG A 85 0.80 12.72 0.11
N VAL A 86 0.41 12.85 1.37
CA VAL A 86 0.18 11.69 2.25
C VAL A 86 -1.12 10.96 1.92
N PHE A 87 -2.19 11.70 1.60
CA PHE A 87 -3.51 11.14 1.32
C PHE A 87 -3.67 10.69 -0.15
N PHE A 88 -3.07 11.40 -1.11
CA PHE A 88 -3.25 11.23 -2.56
C PHE A 88 -1.94 11.02 -3.34
N SER A 89 -0.84 10.59 -2.71
CA SER A 89 0.40 10.32 -3.45
C SER A 89 0.11 9.35 -4.62
N PRO A 90 0.60 9.63 -5.84
CA PRO A 90 0.44 8.76 -7.00
C PRO A 90 1.19 7.41 -6.89
N GLY A 91 1.82 7.13 -5.75
CA GLY A 91 2.34 5.80 -5.41
C GLY A 91 1.42 4.99 -4.51
N SER A 92 0.15 5.35 -4.29
CA SER A 92 -0.73 4.67 -3.32
C SER A 92 -0.92 3.18 -3.61
N PHE A 93 -0.73 2.78 -4.87
CA PHE A 93 -0.87 1.41 -5.33
C PHE A 93 0.39 1.00 -6.07
N PRO A 94 1.31 0.28 -5.40
CA PRO A 94 2.38 -0.40 -6.11
C PRO A 94 1.72 -1.40 -7.05
N ASP A 95 1.94 -1.24 -8.35
CA ASP A 95 1.76 -2.35 -9.27
C ASP A 95 2.69 -3.48 -8.81
N LEU A 96 2.29 -4.74 -8.99
CA LEU A 96 3.28 -5.80 -9.06
C LEU A 96 4.35 -5.31 -10.03
N PRO A 97 5.65 -5.39 -9.72
CA PRO A 97 6.67 -4.99 -10.67
C PRO A 97 6.34 -5.71 -11.97
N LEU A 98 5.93 -4.96 -13.00
CA LEU A 98 5.37 -5.51 -14.24
C LEU A 98 6.36 -6.50 -14.88
N GLU A 99 7.64 -6.20 -14.69
CA GLU A 99 8.81 -7.05 -14.94
C GLU A 99 8.70 -8.47 -14.33
N ARG A 100 8.23 -8.57 -13.09
CA ARG A 100 8.13 -9.84 -12.34
C ARG A 100 6.87 -10.63 -12.71
N SER A 101 5.76 -9.95 -13.01
CA SER A 101 4.58 -10.63 -13.57
C SER A 101 4.83 -11.11 -15.00
N ALA A 102 5.54 -10.33 -15.81
CA ALA A 102 5.90 -10.71 -17.18
C ALA A 102 6.89 -11.88 -17.19
N SER A 103 7.88 -11.90 -16.28
CA SER A 103 8.81 -13.02 -16.16
C SER A 103 8.14 -14.30 -15.65
N LEU A 104 7.19 -14.21 -14.72
CA LEU A 104 6.38 -15.35 -14.28
C LEU A 104 5.47 -15.87 -15.40
N GLN A 105 4.81 -14.98 -16.16
CA GLN A 105 3.98 -15.38 -17.30
C GLN A 105 4.81 -16.01 -18.44
N ALA A 106 5.99 -15.46 -18.74
CA ALA A 106 6.89 -16.03 -19.73
C ALA A 106 7.43 -17.41 -19.30
N ALA A 107 7.66 -17.62 -18.00
CA ALA A 107 8.05 -18.91 -17.46
C ALA A 107 6.92 -19.95 -17.54
N ILE A 108 5.66 -19.52 -17.35
CA ILE A 108 4.48 -20.39 -17.49
C ILE A 108 4.22 -20.73 -18.96
N SER A 109 4.38 -19.80 -19.90
CA SER A 109 4.09 -20.03 -21.32
C SER A 109 5.18 -20.81 -22.09
N SER A 110 6.32 -21.07 -21.45
CA SER A 110 7.45 -21.79 -22.06
C SER A 110 7.58 -23.24 -21.60
N GLN A 111 6.67 -23.70 -20.74
CA GLN A 111 6.47 -25.12 -20.37
C GLN A 111 5.24 -25.68 -21.10
#